data_AF-A0AAU9SAC3-F1
#
_entry.id   AF-A0AAU9SAC3-F1
#
_cell.length_a   1.000
_cell.length_b   1.000
_cell.length_c   1.000
_cell.angle_alpha   90.00
_cell.angle_beta   90.00
_cell.angle_gamma   90.00
#
_symmetry.space_group_name_H-M   'P 1'
#
loop_
_entity.id
_entity.type
_entity.pdbx_description
1 polymer ?
#
loop_
_entity_poly.entity_id
_entity_poly.type
_entity_poly.pdbx_seq_one_letter_code
_entity_poly.pdbx_strand_id
1 'polypeptide(L)'
;MVYTFWHNITAARFRDMVSKDKVRPERSEWISQTIWDTMWVYWNSEDGKKRSATAAANRLSNRSGFGPHRHTAGARSFNQVRELIRQREGIEPSMLRVLRETHRKPDGTYVDARAEFIDEEIQRQVQTNEVLGSETQGTGVTGLTQLEEDNRYLKVVTPSQAGRIFGLGGEPQIRERGESSSMAVTRLSLERQVAALQEQLSIVVDYMKCYMAKDGQGTAVGHTGSATGPARVLQSDLEASVGAALHNLQNPNADEDIDDDEEDVHEDGEDGEEEHPGFLNLSYMT
;
A
#
# COMPACT_ATOMS: atom_id res chain seq x y z
N MET A 1 -3.10 16.89 -24.10
CA MET A 1 -2.55 16.16 -22.94
C MET A 1 -1.30 16.84 -22.35
N VAL A 2 -0.40 17.43 -23.15
CA VAL A 2 0.79 18.16 -22.65
C VAL A 2 0.46 19.48 -21.92
N TYR A 3 -0.52 20.25 -22.43
CA TYR A 3 -0.91 21.54 -21.85
C TYR A 3 -1.43 21.42 -20.41
N THR A 4 -2.28 20.42 -20.13
CA THR A 4 -2.85 20.20 -18.79
C THR A 4 -1.79 19.77 -17.79
N PHE A 5 -0.84 18.93 -18.22
CA PHE A 5 0.29 18.53 -17.38
C PHE A 5 1.18 19.72 -17.03
N TRP A 6 1.57 20.52 -18.02
CA TRP A 6 2.36 21.73 -17.81
C TRP A 6 1.63 22.73 -16.91
N HIS A 7 0.35 23.00 -17.17
CA HIS A 7 -0.47 23.88 -16.34
C HIS A 7 -0.51 23.42 -14.88
N ASN A 8 -0.69 22.12 -14.62
CA ASN A 8 -0.74 21.59 -13.26
C ASN A 8 0.58 21.76 -12.50
N ILE A 9 1.71 21.51 -13.17
CA ILE A 9 3.04 21.70 -12.57
C ILE A 9 3.29 23.18 -12.30
N THR A 10 3.06 24.03 -13.30
CA THR A 10 3.28 25.48 -13.19
C THR A 10 2.40 26.07 -12.09
N ALA A 11 1.12 25.70 -12.04
CA ALA A 11 0.21 26.14 -10.98
C ALA A 11 0.66 25.66 -9.58
N ALA A 12 1.17 24.43 -9.46
CA ALA A 12 1.71 23.94 -8.19
C ALA A 12 2.93 24.74 -7.72
N ARG A 13 3.84 25.07 -8.66
CA ARG A 13 5.01 25.91 -8.37
C ARG A 13 4.62 27.33 -7.97
N PHE A 14 3.69 27.95 -8.69
CA PHE A 14 3.19 29.28 -8.33
C PHE A 14 2.52 29.28 -6.95
N ARG A 15 1.72 28.27 -6.60
CA ARG A 15 1.13 28.14 -5.26
C ARG A 15 2.19 28.06 -4.16
N ASP A 16 3.27 27.30 -4.37
CA ASP A 16 4.38 27.20 -3.42
C ASP A 16 5.10 28.54 -3.25
N MET A 17 5.39 29.23 -4.36
CA MET A 17 5.99 30.56 -4.33
C MET A 17 5.13 31.58 -3.58
N VAL A 18 3.83 31.66 -3.91
CA VAL A 18 2.87 32.53 -3.20
C VAL A 18 2.79 32.16 -1.71
N SER A 19 2.77 30.87 -1.37
CA SER A 19 2.69 30.43 0.02
C SER A 19 3.93 30.84 0.82
N LYS A 20 5.12 30.81 0.22
CA LYS A 20 6.37 31.27 0.86
C LYS A 20 6.34 32.78 1.07
N ASP A 21 5.85 33.51 0.08
CA ASP A 21 5.75 34.97 0.16
C ASP A 21 4.68 35.41 1.17
N LYS A 22 3.57 34.68 1.33
CA LYS A 22 2.56 34.95 2.36
C LYS A 22 3.14 34.98 3.79
N VAL A 23 4.18 34.20 4.07
CA VAL A 23 4.81 34.11 5.39
C VAL A 23 5.87 35.20 5.58
N ARG A 24 6.28 35.88 4.50
CA ARG A 24 7.26 36.97 4.55
C ARG A 24 6.58 38.30 4.87
N PRO A 25 7.32 39.24 5.48
CA PRO A 25 6.79 40.57 5.77
C PRO A 25 6.61 41.44 4.52
N GLU A 26 7.31 41.14 3.42
CA GLU A 26 7.34 41.97 2.21
C GLU A 26 6.85 41.21 0.97
N ARG A 27 6.13 41.95 0.09
CA ARG A 27 5.69 41.46 -1.22
C ARG A 27 6.91 41.29 -2.14
N SER A 28 7.03 40.13 -2.77
CA SER A 28 8.05 39.91 -3.80
C SER A 28 7.76 40.67 -5.10
N GLU A 29 8.81 41.12 -5.78
CA GLU A 29 8.75 41.92 -7.01
C GLU A 29 7.91 41.31 -8.13
N TRP A 30 7.91 39.98 -8.24
CA TRP A 30 7.23 39.24 -9.31
C TRP A 30 5.69 39.21 -9.18
N ILE A 31 5.12 39.57 -8.03
CA ILE A 31 3.66 39.67 -7.82
C ILE A 31 3.26 41.14 -7.95
N SER A 32 2.37 41.51 -8.87
CA SER A 32 1.91 42.91 -8.93
C SER A 32 1.19 43.35 -7.65
N GLN A 33 1.28 44.63 -7.31
CA GLN A 33 0.65 45.18 -6.10
C GLN A 33 -0.86 44.88 -6.06
N THR A 34 -1.56 45.08 -7.17
CA THR A 34 -3.00 44.82 -7.27
C THR A 34 -3.37 43.36 -6.98
N ILE A 35 -2.58 42.41 -7.49
CA ILE A 35 -2.81 40.97 -7.24
C ILE A 35 -2.52 40.65 -5.77
N TRP A 36 -1.43 41.19 -5.23
CA TRP A 36 -1.07 41.01 -3.83
C TRP A 36 -2.16 41.53 -2.88
N ASP A 37 -2.66 42.74 -3.10
CA ASP A 37 -3.71 43.34 -2.28
C ASP A 37 -4.99 42.50 -2.32
N THR A 38 -5.35 42.00 -3.51
CA THR A 38 -6.51 41.12 -3.68
C THR A 38 -6.34 39.81 -2.91
N MET A 39 -5.15 39.18 -2.98
CA MET A 39 -4.83 37.98 -2.22
C MET A 39 -4.85 38.25 -0.71
N TRP A 40 -4.35 39.41 -0.28
CA TRP A 40 -4.30 39.81 1.12
C TRP A 40 -5.69 40.00 1.72
N VAL A 41 -6.60 40.66 0.99
CA VAL A 41 -8.01 40.80 1.37
C VAL A 41 -8.66 39.42 1.52
N TYR A 42 -8.46 38.53 0.54
CA TYR A 42 -9.00 37.17 0.60
C TYR A 42 -8.43 36.34 1.77
N TRP A 43 -7.12 36.42 2.05
CA TRP A 43 -6.53 35.66 3.16
C TRP A 43 -7.02 36.15 4.53
N ASN A 44 -7.39 37.43 4.64
CA ASN A 44 -7.88 38.02 5.88
C ASN A 44 -9.41 37.96 6.03
N SER A 45 -10.14 37.55 4.98
CA SER A 45 -11.57 37.30 5.06
C SER A 45 -11.88 36.14 6.01
N GLU A 46 -13.11 36.11 6.51
CA GLU A 46 -13.58 35.04 7.41
C GLU A 46 -13.50 33.67 6.73
N ASP A 47 -13.91 33.57 5.46
CA ASP A 47 -13.80 32.34 4.67
C ASP A 47 -12.35 31.86 4.52
N GLY A 48 -11.42 32.79 4.25
CA GLY A 48 -10.00 32.48 4.11
C GLY A 48 -9.42 31.93 5.42
N LYS A 49 -9.75 32.57 6.55
CA LYS A 49 -9.33 32.13 7.89
C LYS A 49 -9.95 30.80 8.27
N LYS A 50 -11.26 30.61 8.06
CA LYS A 50 -11.98 29.37 8.33
C LYS A 50 -11.36 28.20 7.55
N ARG A 51 -11.15 28.36 6.25
CA ARG A 51 -10.50 27.34 5.40
C ARG A 51 -9.10 27.00 5.90
N SER A 52 -8.32 28.01 6.29
CA SER A 52 -6.97 27.81 6.83
C SER A 52 -6.99 27.06 8.17
N ALA A 53 -7.91 27.42 9.07
CA ALA A 53 -8.07 26.77 10.37
C ALA A 53 -8.51 25.30 10.23
N THR A 54 -9.52 25.03 9.39
CA THR A 54 -9.95 23.66 9.07
C THR A 54 -8.81 22.85 8.45
N ALA A 55 -8.06 23.41 7.51
CA ALA A 55 -6.91 22.73 6.91
C ALA A 55 -5.80 22.44 7.93
N ALA A 56 -5.54 23.36 8.86
CA ALA A 56 -4.58 23.17 9.95
C ALA A 56 -5.04 22.07 10.91
N ALA A 57 -6.30 22.10 11.34
CA ALA A 57 -6.90 21.07 12.19
C ALA A 57 -6.86 19.69 11.51
N ASN A 58 -7.19 19.60 10.23
CA ASN A 58 -7.13 18.35 9.46
C ASN A 58 -5.71 17.80 9.29
N ARG A 59 -4.70 18.68 9.21
CA ARG A 59 -3.29 18.29 9.15
C ARG A 59 -2.79 17.79 10.51
N LEU A 60 -3.28 18.35 11.59
CA LEU A 60 -2.91 18.02 12.97
C LEU A 60 -3.88 17.02 13.62
N SER A 61 -4.85 16.49 12.88
CA SER A 61 -5.88 15.64 13.44
C SER A 61 -5.29 14.33 13.96
N ASN A 62 -5.72 13.95 15.16
CA ASN A 62 -5.33 12.69 15.76
C ASN A 62 -6.17 11.56 15.16
N ARG A 63 -5.60 10.85 14.19
CA ARG A 63 -6.31 9.75 13.50
C ARG A 63 -6.10 8.45 14.29
N SER A 64 -7.15 8.02 14.99
CA SER A 64 -7.16 6.78 15.77
C SER A 64 -6.10 6.73 16.89
N GLY A 65 -5.74 7.88 17.47
CA GLY A 65 -4.75 7.94 18.56
C GLY A 65 -3.29 8.05 18.12
N PHE A 66 -3.00 7.89 16.82
CA PHE A 66 -1.62 7.86 16.30
C PHE A 66 -1.08 9.23 15.83
N GLY A 67 -1.87 10.29 15.95
CA GLY A 67 -1.46 11.63 15.53
C GLY A 67 -1.35 11.81 14.01
N PRO A 68 -0.64 12.87 13.57
CA PRO A 68 -0.43 13.17 12.16
C PRO A 68 0.47 12.16 11.46
N HIS A 69 0.13 11.80 10.22
CA HIS A 69 0.95 10.88 9.42
C HIS A 69 2.25 11.53 8.94
N ARG A 70 3.40 10.86 9.13
CA ARG A 70 4.73 11.36 8.73
C ARG A 70 5.57 10.25 8.10
N HIS A 71 6.46 10.61 7.17
CA HIS A 71 7.38 9.68 6.53
C HIS A 71 8.69 10.38 6.16
N THR A 72 9.75 9.63 5.92
CA THR A 72 11.13 10.08 5.64
C THR A 72 11.54 9.88 4.17
N ALA A 73 10.67 9.35 3.31
CA ALA A 73 10.95 9.11 1.89
C ALA A 73 11.21 10.40 1.05
N GLY A 74 10.91 11.58 1.60
CA GLY A 74 11.11 12.86 0.93
C GLY A 74 10.26 12.99 -0.34
N ALA A 75 10.89 13.41 -1.44
CA ALA A 75 10.21 13.56 -2.74
C ALA A 75 10.02 12.23 -3.49
N ARG A 76 10.55 11.11 -2.96
CA ARG A 76 10.44 9.80 -3.60
C ARG A 76 9.08 9.18 -3.30
N SER A 77 8.47 8.56 -4.30
CA SER A 77 7.28 7.73 -4.06
C SER A 77 7.66 6.44 -3.35
N PHE A 78 6.72 5.80 -2.66
CA PHE A 78 7.01 4.55 -1.96
C PHE A 78 7.31 3.42 -2.95
N ASN A 79 6.70 3.46 -4.15
CA ASN A 79 7.07 2.56 -5.25
C ASN A 79 8.52 2.75 -5.70
N GLN A 80 9.02 3.99 -5.75
CA GLN A 80 10.44 4.24 -6.03
C GLN A 80 11.33 3.74 -4.88
N VAL A 81 10.93 3.93 -3.62
CA VAL A 81 11.67 3.38 -2.47
C VAL A 81 11.72 1.85 -2.56
N ARG A 82 10.60 1.19 -2.84
CA ARG A 82 10.51 -0.26 -3.03
C ARG A 82 11.47 -0.75 -4.12
N GLU A 83 11.44 -0.10 -5.28
CA GLU A 83 12.33 -0.46 -6.39
C GLU A 83 13.80 -0.25 -6.06
N LEU A 84 14.15 0.82 -5.33
CA LEU A 84 15.53 1.05 -4.87
C LEU A 84 15.99 -0.04 -3.89
N ILE A 85 15.11 -0.48 -2.99
CA ILE A 85 15.42 -1.60 -2.08
C ILE A 85 15.61 -2.88 -2.88
N ARG A 86 14.70 -3.19 -3.82
CA ARG A 86 14.80 -4.35 -4.71
C ARG A 86 16.11 -4.38 -5.47
N GLN A 87 16.53 -3.26 -6.06
CA GLN A 87 17.80 -3.17 -6.79
C GLN A 87 19.03 -3.35 -5.88
N ARG A 88 18.95 -2.88 -4.63
CA ARG A 88 20.03 -3.01 -3.65
C ARG A 88 20.15 -4.43 -3.10
N GLU A 89 19.03 -5.09 -2.84
CA GLU A 89 18.96 -6.38 -2.14
C GLU A 89 18.81 -7.56 -3.11
N GLY A 90 18.48 -7.31 -4.39
CA GLY A 90 18.31 -8.33 -5.43
C GLY A 90 17.05 -9.18 -5.30
N ILE A 91 16.21 -8.90 -4.29
CA ILE A 91 15.01 -9.65 -3.93
C ILE A 91 13.88 -8.65 -3.69
N GLU A 92 12.63 -9.08 -3.89
CA GLU A 92 11.48 -8.24 -3.56
C GLU A 92 11.43 -7.93 -2.06
N PRO A 93 11.39 -6.63 -1.66
CA PRO A 93 11.27 -6.28 -0.25
C PRO A 93 9.87 -6.55 0.28
N SER A 94 9.79 -7.00 1.53
CA SER A 94 8.52 -7.13 2.23
C SER A 94 7.85 -5.77 2.48
N MET A 95 6.54 -5.79 2.73
CA MET A 95 5.75 -4.64 3.14
C MET A 95 6.34 -3.98 4.39
N LEU A 96 6.80 -4.80 5.35
CA LEU A 96 7.44 -4.34 6.57
C LEU A 96 8.79 -3.65 6.28
N ARG A 97 9.58 -4.20 5.34
CA ARG A 97 10.83 -3.59 4.91
C ARG A 97 10.61 -2.20 4.31
N VAL A 98 9.60 -2.06 3.46
CA VAL A 98 9.22 -0.75 2.88
C VAL A 98 8.74 0.21 3.95
N LEU A 99 7.92 -0.24 4.91
CA LEU A 99 7.45 0.59 6.03
C LEU A 99 8.65 1.12 6.84
N ARG A 100 9.60 0.25 7.22
CA ARG A 100 10.80 0.64 7.97
C ARG A 100 11.63 1.66 7.22
N GLU A 101 11.90 1.45 5.92
CA GLU A 101 12.70 2.38 5.12
C GLU A 101 12.02 3.76 4.97
N THR A 102 10.69 3.78 4.90
CA THR A 102 9.92 5.01 4.67
C THR A 102 9.53 5.76 5.94
N HIS A 103 9.56 5.14 7.13
CA HIS A 103 9.09 5.75 8.38
C HIS A 103 10.13 5.75 9.51
N ARG A 104 11.33 5.18 9.30
CA ARG A 104 12.46 5.34 10.22
C ARG A 104 13.40 6.45 9.77
N LYS A 105 14.02 7.07 10.76
CA LYS A 105 15.20 7.92 10.58
C LYS A 105 16.47 7.08 10.56
N PRO A 106 17.62 7.67 10.16
CA PRO A 106 18.92 7.00 10.26
C PRO A 106 19.32 6.60 11.69
N ASP A 107 18.76 7.26 12.72
CA ASP A 107 18.96 6.92 14.13
C ASP A 107 18.15 5.68 14.59
N GLY A 108 17.32 5.12 13.70
CA GLY A 108 16.46 3.97 13.98
C GLY A 108 15.09 4.32 14.56
N THR A 109 14.85 5.58 14.96
CA THR A 109 13.57 6.01 15.55
C THR A 109 12.48 6.20 14.50
N TYR A 110 11.23 5.95 14.89
CA TYR A 110 10.07 6.18 14.05
C TYR A 110 9.65 7.66 14.04
N VAL A 111 9.25 8.17 12.87
CA VAL A 111 8.64 9.50 12.74
C VAL A 111 7.13 9.49 12.90
N ASP A 112 6.52 8.31 12.92
CA ASP A 112 5.09 8.07 12.86
C ASP A 112 4.71 6.96 13.84
N ALA A 113 3.81 7.28 14.77
CA ALA A 113 3.42 6.36 15.84
C ALA A 113 2.65 5.14 15.33
N ARG A 114 1.92 5.27 14.20
CA ARG A 114 1.23 4.12 13.61
C ARG A 114 2.21 3.16 12.96
N ALA A 115 3.24 3.68 12.29
CA ALA A 115 4.30 2.86 11.72
C ALA A 115 5.09 2.11 12.80
N GLU A 116 5.37 2.76 13.92
CA GLU A 116 6.00 2.14 15.10
C GLU A 116 5.14 1.00 15.65
N PHE A 117 3.87 1.28 15.95
CA PHE A 117 2.92 0.29 16.44
C PHE A 117 2.82 -0.95 15.53
N ILE A 118 2.72 -0.75 14.21
CA ILE A 118 2.64 -1.86 13.24
C ILE A 118 3.89 -2.74 13.32
N ASP A 119 5.07 -2.13 13.38
CA ASP A 119 6.33 -2.87 13.42
C ASP A 119 6.49 -3.64 14.73
N GLU A 120 6.21 -3.01 15.88
CA GLU A 120 6.24 -3.65 17.19
C GLU A 120 5.27 -4.82 17.28
N GLU A 121 4.05 -4.64 16.76
CA GLU A 121 3.01 -5.67 16.75
C GLU A 121 3.43 -6.89 15.91
N ILE A 122 4.02 -6.68 14.73
CA ILE A 122 4.54 -7.78 13.91
C ILE A 122 5.70 -8.47 14.63
N GLN A 123 6.66 -7.72 15.19
CA GLN A 123 7.78 -8.30 15.95
C GLN A 123 7.28 -9.15 17.13
N ARG A 124 6.27 -8.68 17.86
CA ARG A 124 5.63 -9.42 18.96
C ARG A 124 4.99 -10.73 18.49
N GLN A 125 4.35 -10.72 17.32
CA GLN A 125 3.80 -11.93 16.70
C GLN A 125 4.90 -12.91 16.27
N VAL A 126 6.06 -12.42 15.80
CA VAL A 126 7.20 -13.29 15.46
C VAL A 126 7.74 -13.97 16.72
N GLN A 127 8.04 -13.20 17.77
CA GLN A 127 8.59 -13.74 19.03
C GLN A 127 7.66 -14.79 19.67
N THR A 128 6.35 -14.53 19.69
CA THR A 128 5.37 -15.50 20.21
C THR A 128 5.38 -16.82 19.43
N ASN A 129 5.57 -16.78 18.11
CA ASN A 129 5.57 -17.97 17.27
C ASN A 129 6.91 -18.74 17.33
N GLU A 130 8.03 -18.05 17.53
CA GLU A 130 9.34 -18.69 17.76
C GLU A 130 9.34 -19.53 19.04
N VAL A 131 8.70 -19.04 20.11
CA VAL A 131 8.51 -19.80 21.37
C VAL A 131 7.68 -21.08 21.14
N LEU A 132 6.83 -21.11 20.10
CA LEU A 132 6.01 -22.25 19.72
C LEU A 132 6.71 -23.22 18.73
N GLY A 133 7.98 -22.99 18.40
CA GLY A 133 8.82 -23.97 17.68
C GLY A 133 8.70 -23.97 16.16
N SER A 134 8.29 -22.85 15.54
CA SER A 134 8.28 -22.73 14.07
C SER A 134 9.65 -22.32 13.54
N GLU A 135 10.46 -23.29 13.09
CA GLU A 135 11.74 -23.05 12.42
C GLU A 135 11.50 -22.72 10.94
N THR A 136 11.18 -21.46 10.64
CA THR A 136 11.19 -20.93 9.26
C THR A 136 12.31 -19.91 9.15
N GLN A 137 13.44 -20.30 8.53
CA GLN A 137 14.52 -19.38 8.17
C GLN A 137 14.20 -18.69 6.84
N GLY A 138 13.94 -17.39 6.89
CA GLY A 138 13.82 -16.53 5.72
C GLY A 138 14.72 -15.29 5.81
N THR A 139 14.84 -14.59 4.68
CA THR A 139 15.69 -13.39 4.53
C THR A 139 14.97 -12.09 4.90
N GLY A 140 13.75 -12.17 5.41
CA GLY A 140 12.97 -11.02 5.85
C GLY A 140 13.62 -10.29 7.03
N VAL A 141 13.13 -9.09 7.31
CA VAL A 141 13.67 -8.24 8.39
C VAL A 141 13.47 -8.84 9.79
N THR A 142 12.54 -9.77 9.92
CA THR A 142 12.22 -10.53 11.13
C THR A 142 12.78 -11.96 11.10
N GLY A 143 13.55 -12.33 10.06
CA GLY A 143 14.02 -13.71 9.87
C GLY A 143 12.98 -14.65 9.26
N LEU A 144 11.80 -14.15 8.92
CA LEU A 144 10.74 -14.87 8.21
C LEU A 144 10.92 -14.78 6.68
N THR A 145 10.21 -15.62 5.92
CA THR A 145 10.12 -15.41 4.47
C THR A 145 9.35 -14.13 4.17
N GLN A 146 9.63 -13.50 3.03
CA GLN A 146 8.94 -12.27 2.59
C GLN A 146 7.41 -12.42 2.63
N LEU A 147 6.91 -13.57 2.17
CA LEU A 147 5.48 -13.88 2.13
C LEU A 147 4.85 -13.97 3.53
N GLU A 148 5.57 -14.55 4.50
CA GLU A 148 5.13 -14.65 5.88
C GLU A 148 5.11 -13.30 6.60
N GLU A 149 6.07 -12.42 6.29
CA GLU A 149 6.07 -11.04 6.77
C GLU A 149 4.88 -10.26 6.20
N ASP A 150 4.66 -10.36 4.90
CA ASP A 150 3.55 -9.68 4.22
C ASP A 150 2.19 -10.14 4.75
N ASN A 151 2.02 -11.45 4.99
CA ASN A 151 0.79 -11.98 5.57
C ASN A 151 0.52 -11.46 6.99
N ARG A 152 1.56 -11.32 7.82
CA ARG A 152 1.42 -10.70 9.15
C ARG A 152 1.10 -9.22 9.01
N TYR A 153 1.76 -8.53 8.08
CA TYR A 153 1.50 -7.13 7.79
C TYR A 153 0.04 -6.87 7.42
N LEU A 154 -0.52 -7.67 6.49
CA LEU A 154 -1.91 -7.54 6.06
C LEU A 154 -2.93 -7.87 7.16
N LYS A 155 -2.57 -8.70 8.14
CA LYS A 155 -3.39 -8.98 9.32
C LYS A 155 -3.41 -7.81 10.30
N VAL A 156 -2.26 -7.16 10.50
CA VAL A 156 -2.13 -6.01 11.42
C VAL A 156 -2.70 -4.74 10.79
N VAL A 157 -2.46 -4.55 9.49
CA VAL A 157 -2.84 -3.35 8.74
C VAL A 157 -4.09 -3.62 7.93
N THR A 158 -5.24 -3.34 8.53
CA THR A 158 -6.52 -3.45 7.82
C THR A 158 -6.60 -2.45 6.66
N PRO A 159 -7.00 -2.89 5.45
CA PRO A 159 -7.28 -1.98 4.35
C PRO A 159 -8.38 -0.99 4.74
N SER A 160 -8.14 0.28 4.43
CA SER A 160 -9.16 1.32 4.53
C SER A 160 -10.40 1.02 3.66
N GLN A 161 -11.49 1.76 3.86
CA GLN A 161 -12.70 1.62 3.04
C GLN A 161 -12.42 1.82 1.54
N ALA A 162 -11.45 2.67 1.20
CA ALA A 162 -10.98 2.87 -0.16
C ALA A 162 -9.95 1.82 -0.64
N GLY A 163 -9.79 0.70 0.08
CA GLY A 163 -8.86 -0.38 -0.24
C GLY A 163 -7.38 0.02 -0.18
N ARG A 164 -7.03 1.13 0.50
CA ARG A 164 -5.62 1.53 0.68
C ARG A 164 -5.05 0.92 1.94
N ILE A 165 -3.83 0.40 1.82
CA ILE A 165 -3.04 -0.09 2.95
C ILE A 165 -2.03 0.98 3.38
N PHE A 166 -1.94 1.17 4.69
CA PHE A 166 -1.00 2.10 5.30
C PHE A 166 0.44 1.71 4.99
N GLY A 167 1.34 2.69 4.80
CA GLY A 167 2.77 2.43 4.64
C GLY A 167 3.24 1.93 3.27
N LEU A 168 2.33 1.64 2.32
CA LEU A 168 2.68 1.09 1.00
C LEU A 168 2.60 2.08 -0.17
N GLY A 169 2.01 3.25 0.06
CA GLY A 169 2.02 4.38 -0.87
C GLY A 169 1.41 4.09 -2.25
N GLY A 170 0.11 4.34 -2.38
CA GLY A 170 -0.56 4.46 -3.68
C GLY A 170 -0.61 3.19 -4.55
N GLU A 171 -0.44 2.00 -3.97
CA GLU A 171 -0.77 0.75 -4.66
C GLU A 171 -2.25 0.74 -5.13
N PRO A 172 -2.56 0.00 -6.22
CA PRO A 172 -3.92 -0.11 -6.71
C PRO A 172 -4.86 -0.62 -5.61
N GLN A 173 -6.14 -0.28 -5.76
CA GLN A 173 -7.15 -0.57 -4.77
C GLN A 173 -7.22 -2.07 -4.49
N ILE A 174 -6.90 -2.45 -3.25
CA ILE A 174 -6.79 -3.85 -2.85
C ILE A 174 -8.16 -4.52 -2.71
N ARG A 175 -9.21 -3.73 -2.51
CA ARG A 175 -10.60 -4.20 -2.48
C ARG A 175 -11.23 -4.11 -3.85
N GLU A 176 -11.87 -5.19 -4.28
CA GLU A 176 -12.82 -5.15 -5.38
C GLU A 176 -14.17 -4.55 -4.94
N ARG A 177 -14.99 -4.12 -5.91
CA ARG A 177 -16.30 -3.49 -5.62
C ARG A 177 -17.21 -4.49 -4.93
N GLY A 178 -17.66 -4.16 -3.72
CA GLY A 178 -18.51 -5.04 -2.90
C GLY A 178 -17.75 -6.02 -2.00
N GLU A 179 -16.41 -6.06 -2.10
CA GLU A 179 -15.59 -6.98 -1.34
C GLU A 179 -15.32 -6.44 0.08
N SER A 180 -15.32 -7.31 1.10
CA SER A 180 -14.93 -6.95 2.47
C SER A 180 -13.42 -6.82 2.62
N SER A 181 -12.94 -6.01 3.58
CA SER A 181 -11.50 -5.89 3.88
C SER A 181 -10.87 -7.24 4.26
N SER A 182 -11.62 -8.13 4.95
CA SER A 182 -11.13 -9.48 5.31
C SER A 182 -10.95 -10.38 4.07
N MET A 183 -11.91 -10.36 3.16
CA MET A 183 -11.85 -11.11 1.91
C MET A 183 -10.69 -10.62 1.03
N ALA A 184 -10.52 -9.31 0.90
CA ALA A 184 -9.43 -8.72 0.14
C ALA A 184 -8.04 -9.11 0.68
N VAL A 185 -7.86 -9.12 2.01
CA VAL A 185 -6.61 -9.60 2.64
C VAL A 185 -6.35 -11.07 2.32
N THR A 186 -7.39 -11.91 2.38
CA THR A 186 -7.28 -13.35 2.09
C THR A 186 -6.93 -13.58 0.62
N ARG A 187 -7.60 -12.87 -0.30
CA ARG A 187 -7.33 -12.92 -1.74
C ARG A 187 -5.88 -12.53 -2.04
N LEU A 188 -5.40 -11.39 -1.52
CA LEU A 188 -4.02 -10.95 -1.72
C LEU A 188 -2.98 -11.93 -1.20
N SER A 189 -3.24 -12.51 -0.01
CA SER A 189 -2.37 -13.54 0.55
C SER A 189 -2.26 -14.74 -0.38
N LEU A 190 -3.38 -15.17 -0.97
CA LEU A 190 -3.42 -16.28 -1.90
C LEU A 190 -2.76 -15.95 -3.25
N GLU A 191 -3.03 -14.77 -3.82
CA GLU A 191 -2.38 -14.29 -5.06
C GLU A 191 -0.85 -14.28 -4.91
N ARG A 192 -0.34 -13.81 -3.76
CA ARG A 192 1.11 -13.83 -3.47
C ARG A 192 1.66 -15.25 -3.28
N GLN A 193 0.91 -16.15 -2.64
CA GLN A 193 1.29 -17.56 -2.53
C GLN A 193 1.42 -18.21 -3.91
N VAL A 194 0.45 -17.97 -4.80
CA VAL A 194 0.47 -18.48 -6.17
C VAL A 194 1.68 -17.94 -6.94
N ALA A 195 1.97 -16.64 -6.82
CA ALA A 195 3.15 -16.05 -7.47
C ALA A 195 4.47 -16.66 -6.97
N ALA A 196 4.61 -16.85 -5.65
CA ALA A 196 5.80 -17.48 -5.07
C ALA A 196 5.97 -18.94 -5.54
N LEU A 197 4.88 -19.70 -5.63
CA LEU A 197 4.90 -21.07 -6.16
C LEU A 197 5.27 -21.10 -7.65
N GLN A 198 4.75 -20.15 -8.45
CA GLN A 198 5.10 -20.02 -9.86
C GLN A 198 6.59 -19.72 -10.05
N GLU A 199 7.16 -18.86 -9.22
CA GLU A 199 8.61 -18.56 -9.23
C GLU A 199 9.43 -19.80 -8.87
N GLN A 200 9.06 -20.50 -7.80
CA GLN A 200 9.74 -21.75 -7.42
C GLN A 200 9.66 -22.81 -8.53
N LEU A 201 8.50 -22.98 -9.16
CA LEU A 201 8.34 -23.86 -10.31
C LEU A 201 9.23 -23.44 -11.48
N SER A 202 9.34 -22.13 -11.75
CA SER A 202 10.22 -21.63 -12.81
C SER A 202 11.69 -22.02 -12.59
N ILE A 203 12.17 -21.92 -11.35
CA ILE A 203 13.52 -22.31 -10.94
C ILE A 203 13.73 -23.81 -11.15
N VAL A 204 12.80 -24.65 -10.70
CA VAL A 204 12.88 -26.11 -10.85
C VAL A 204 12.87 -26.51 -12.33
N VAL A 205 12.01 -25.88 -13.13
CA VAL A 205 11.92 -26.11 -14.57
C VAL A 205 13.23 -25.73 -15.27
N ASP A 206 13.81 -24.58 -14.94
CA ASP A 206 15.08 -24.15 -15.53
C ASP A 206 16.25 -25.04 -15.10
N TYR A 207 16.27 -25.48 -13.84
CA TYR A 207 17.22 -26.49 -13.37
C TYR A 207 17.08 -27.82 -14.13
N MET A 208 15.86 -28.32 -14.32
CA MET A 208 15.60 -29.53 -15.10
C MET A 208 16.04 -29.40 -16.56
N LYS A 209 15.83 -28.24 -17.21
CA LYS A 209 16.35 -27.98 -18.57
C LYS A 209 17.87 -28.08 -18.63
N CYS A 210 18.58 -27.53 -17.66
CA CYS A 210 20.04 -27.60 -17.60
C CYS A 210 20.57 -29.03 -17.37
N TYR A 211 19.83 -29.87 -16.65
CA TYR A 211 20.17 -31.28 -16.47
C TYR A 211 19.88 -32.12 -17.71
N MET A 212 18.70 -31.95 -18.32
CA MET A 212 18.27 -32.72 -19.48
C MET A 212 19.01 -32.33 -20.78
N ALA A 213 19.67 -31.17 -20.84
CA ALA A 213 20.51 -30.76 -21.96
C ALA A 213 21.92 -31.40 -21.97
N LYS A 214 22.36 -32.01 -20.86
CA LYS A 214 23.71 -32.61 -20.72
C LYS A 214 23.81 -34.07 -21.20
N ASP A 215 22.70 -34.72 -21.50
CA ASP A 215 22.69 -36.13 -21.95
C ASP A 215 22.81 -36.30 -23.48
N GLY A 216 23.20 -35.25 -24.21
CA GLY A 216 23.26 -35.23 -25.69
C GLY A 216 24.61 -35.53 -26.34
N GLN A 217 25.68 -35.83 -25.60
CA GLN A 217 26.98 -36.23 -26.18
C GLN A 217 27.49 -37.54 -25.57
N GLY A 218 26.97 -38.66 -26.08
CA GLY A 218 27.41 -40.00 -25.72
C GLY A 218 27.26 -40.94 -26.92
N THR A 219 28.39 -41.17 -27.58
CA THR A 219 28.70 -42.10 -28.68
C THR A 219 27.74 -43.27 -28.89
N ALA A 220 27.27 -43.40 -30.14
CA ALA A 220 26.61 -44.60 -30.66
C ALA A 220 27.54 -45.82 -30.59
N VAL A 221 27.21 -46.79 -29.75
CA VAL A 221 27.65 -48.19 -29.88
C VAL A 221 26.42 -49.06 -29.64
N GLY A 222 26.04 -49.81 -30.66
CA GLY A 222 24.88 -50.69 -30.62
C GLY A 222 25.08 -51.85 -29.65
N HIS A 223 24.01 -52.18 -28.92
CA HIS A 223 23.78 -53.52 -28.35
C HIS A 223 22.28 -53.77 -28.30
N THR A 224 21.88 -54.92 -28.82
CA THR A 224 20.52 -55.46 -28.78
C THR A 224 20.19 -55.90 -27.35
N GLY A 225 19.09 -55.40 -26.79
CA GLY A 225 18.59 -55.84 -25.49
C GLY A 225 17.26 -55.20 -25.13
N SER A 226 16.21 -56.01 -25.11
CA SER A 226 14.85 -55.69 -24.65
C SER A 226 14.80 -55.49 -23.13
N ALA A 227 14.19 -54.40 -22.65
CA ALA A 227 13.38 -54.35 -21.41
C ALA A 227 12.74 -52.96 -21.21
N THR A 228 11.42 -52.93 -21.35
CA THR A 228 10.40 -52.17 -20.58
C THR A 228 10.76 -50.78 -20.03
N GLY A 229 10.36 -49.74 -20.75
CA GLY A 229 10.25 -48.37 -20.23
C GLY A 229 8.84 -48.06 -19.67
N PRO A 230 8.68 -47.06 -18.79
CA PRO A 230 7.36 -46.62 -18.33
C PRO A 230 6.60 -45.91 -19.45
N ALA A 231 5.27 -46.07 -19.42
CA ALA A 231 4.34 -45.62 -20.45
C ALA A 231 4.43 -44.11 -20.72
N ARG A 232 4.56 -43.76 -22.00
CA ARG A 232 4.49 -42.39 -22.52
C ARG A 232 3.03 -41.94 -22.52
N VAL A 233 2.64 -41.11 -21.55
CA VAL A 233 1.35 -40.40 -21.59
C VAL A 233 1.45 -39.35 -22.71
N LEU A 234 0.55 -39.46 -23.69
CA LEU A 234 0.50 -38.52 -24.81
C LEU A 234 -0.28 -37.27 -24.37
N GLN A 235 0.15 -36.12 -24.89
CA GLN A 235 -0.41 -34.80 -24.59
C GLN A 235 -1.92 -34.68 -24.90
N SER A 236 -2.47 -35.59 -25.71
CA SER A 236 -3.89 -35.72 -26.01
C SER A 236 -4.75 -36.15 -24.81
N ASP A 237 -4.16 -36.83 -23.83
CA ASP A 237 -4.91 -37.41 -22.71
C ASP A 237 -5.19 -36.38 -21.61
N LEU A 238 -4.47 -35.26 -21.60
CA LEU A 238 -4.66 -34.15 -20.65
C LEU A 238 -5.82 -33.23 -21.09
N GLU A 239 -6.01 -33.02 -22.39
CA GLU A 239 -7.05 -32.12 -22.91
C GLU A 239 -8.47 -32.70 -22.76
N ALA A 240 -8.60 -34.02 -22.77
CA ALA A 240 -9.89 -34.70 -22.54
C ALA A 240 -10.38 -34.56 -21.08
N SER A 241 -9.48 -34.42 -20.10
CA SER A 241 -9.84 -34.26 -18.69
C SER A 241 -10.27 -32.82 -18.34
N VAL A 242 -9.79 -31.81 -19.07
CA VAL A 242 -10.12 -30.40 -18.83
C VAL A 242 -11.50 -30.04 -19.42
N GLY A 243 -11.90 -30.68 -20.53
CA GLY A 243 -13.22 -30.50 -21.13
C GLY A 243 -14.39 -31.00 -20.26
N ALA A 244 -14.18 -32.04 -19.45
CA ALA A 244 -15.23 -32.63 -18.62
C ALA A 244 -15.52 -31.85 -17.33
N ALA A 245 -14.58 -31.03 -16.84
CA ALA A 245 -14.74 -30.26 -15.61
C ALA A 245 -15.49 -28.93 -15.82
N LEU A 246 -15.58 -28.43 -17.06
CA LEU A 246 -16.19 -27.12 -17.37
C LEU A 246 -17.72 -27.17 -17.57
N HIS A 247 -18.35 -28.34 -17.55
CA HIS A 247 -19.79 -28.47 -17.85
C HIS A 247 -20.69 -28.61 -16.61
N ASN A 248 -20.18 -28.32 -15.39
CA ASN A 248 -20.96 -28.49 -14.14
C ASN A 248 -21.17 -27.20 -13.33
N LEU A 249 -21.08 -26.04 -13.96
CA LEU A 249 -21.51 -24.76 -13.38
C LEU A 249 -22.59 -24.11 -14.26
N GLN A 250 -23.65 -24.85 -14.52
CA GLN A 250 -24.88 -24.28 -15.05
C GLN A 250 -26.08 -24.99 -14.41
N ASN A 251 -26.60 -24.43 -13.31
CA ASN A 251 -28.06 -24.43 -13.11
C ASN A 251 -28.48 -23.22 -12.26
N PRO A 252 -29.43 -22.39 -12.75
CA PRO A 252 -30.01 -21.26 -12.05
C PRO A 252 -31.24 -21.67 -11.23
N ASN A 253 -31.53 -20.94 -10.15
CA ASN A 253 -32.82 -20.72 -9.44
C ASN A 253 -32.44 -19.99 -8.13
N ALA A 254 -32.63 -18.67 -7.96
CA ALA A 254 -33.89 -17.93 -7.78
C ALA A 254 -34.67 -18.35 -6.53
N ASP A 255 -34.62 -17.49 -5.51
CA ASP A 255 -35.61 -17.22 -4.43
C ASP A 255 -35.05 -15.94 -3.73
N GLU A 256 -35.53 -14.73 -4.04
CA GLU A 256 -36.67 -14.03 -3.40
C GLU A 256 -36.68 -14.15 -1.87
N ASP A 257 -36.35 -13.05 -1.16
CA ASP A 257 -37.16 -12.47 -0.08
C ASP A 257 -36.42 -11.29 0.60
N ILE A 258 -36.99 -10.07 0.48
CA ILE A 258 -37.57 -9.26 1.58
C ILE A 258 -36.51 -8.46 2.35
N ASP A 259 -36.36 -7.18 2.00
CA ASP A 259 -35.85 -6.16 2.92
C ASP A 259 -37.04 -5.24 3.25
N ASP A 260 -37.64 -5.51 4.41
CA ASP A 260 -38.52 -4.60 5.14
C ASP A 260 -37.73 -3.38 5.64
N ASP A 261 -38.45 -2.27 5.70
CA ASP A 261 -38.08 -0.98 6.29
C ASP A 261 -37.33 -1.10 7.63
N GLU A 262 -36.40 -0.17 7.90
CA GLU A 262 -36.48 0.75 9.04
C GLU A 262 -35.56 1.96 8.78
N GLU A 263 -36.18 3.09 8.44
CA GLU A 263 -35.62 4.42 8.64
C GLU A 263 -35.59 4.72 10.14
N ASP A 264 -34.40 4.96 10.71
CA ASP A 264 -34.29 5.56 12.03
C ASP A 264 -33.65 6.94 11.88
N VAL A 265 -34.56 7.92 11.82
CA VAL A 265 -34.29 9.36 11.85
C VAL A 265 -34.20 9.76 13.31
N HIS A 266 -32.98 10.07 13.78
CA HIS A 266 -32.82 10.86 15.00
C HIS A 266 -32.40 12.28 14.64
N GLU A 267 -33.42 13.14 14.54
CA GLU A 267 -33.35 14.56 14.85
C GLU A 267 -33.03 14.73 16.34
N ASP A 268 -32.15 15.68 16.65
CA ASP A 268 -32.24 16.49 17.86
C ASP A 268 -31.67 17.89 17.53
N GLY A 269 -32.56 18.90 17.54
CA GLY A 269 -32.21 20.28 17.90
C GLY A 269 -31.83 20.34 19.38
N GLU A 270 -31.51 21.46 20.00
CA GLU A 270 -31.59 22.89 19.69
C GLU A 270 -30.72 23.57 20.79
N ASP A 271 -30.38 24.84 20.57
CA ASP A 271 -30.10 25.86 21.61
C ASP A 271 -28.73 25.96 22.32
N GLY A 272 -28.25 27.20 22.41
CA GLY A 272 -27.61 27.65 23.65
C GLY A 272 -26.28 28.40 23.54
N GLU A 273 -26.38 29.69 23.21
CA GLU A 273 -25.68 30.81 23.87
C GLU A 273 -24.17 31.10 23.68
N GLU A 274 -23.96 32.41 23.61
CA GLU A 274 -22.74 33.22 23.62
C GLU A 274 -21.64 32.72 24.55
N GLU A 275 -20.37 32.81 24.13
CA GLU A 275 -19.32 33.58 24.83
C GLU A 275 -18.12 33.79 23.87
N HIS A 276 -17.72 35.06 23.72
CA HIS A 276 -16.46 35.43 23.07
C HIS A 276 -15.25 34.93 23.86
N PRO A 277 -14.16 34.51 23.18
CA PRO A 277 -12.84 34.74 23.76
C PRO A 277 -11.87 35.41 22.77
N GLY A 278 -11.38 36.57 23.21
CA GLY A 278 -9.94 36.80 23.34
C GLY A 278 -9.13 36.88 22.05
N PHE A 279 -8.88 38.12 21.63
CA PHE A 279 -7.68 38.50 20.89
C PHE A 279 -6.42 37.85 21.49
N LEU A 280 -5.83 36.86 20.79
CA LEU A 280 -4.42 36.51 21.02
C LEU A 280 -3.55 37.37 20.12
N ASN A 281 -3.16 38.48 20.73
CA ASN A 281 -2.09 39.37 20.32
C ASN A 281 -0.76 38.58 20.37
N LEU A 282 -0.20 38.19 19.22
CA LEU A 282 1.16 37.67 19.17
C LEU A 282 2.12 38.85 18.97
N SER A 283 2.37 39.56 20.07
CA SER A 283 3.52 40.45 20.20
C SER A 283 4.72 39.59 20.56
N TYR A 284 5.71 39.52 19.66
CA TYR A 284 7.11 39.35 20.03
C TYR A 284 7.96 40.21 19.09
N MET A 285 8.28 41.41 19.55
CA MET A 285 9.51 42.13 19.21
C MET A 285 10.57 41.74 20.23
N THR A 286 11.63 41.06 19.81
CA THR A 286 13.03 41.51 19.90
C THR A 286 13.95 40.51 19.22
#